data_AF-A0A9W9DK26-F1
#
_entry.id   AF-A0A9W9DK26-F1
#
_cell.length_a   1.000
_cell.length_b   1.000
_cell.length_c   1.000
_cell.angle_alpha   90.00
_cell.angle_beta   90.00
_cell.angle_gamma   90.00
#
_symmetry.space_group_name_H-M   'P 1'
#
loop_
_entity.id
_entity.type
_entity.pdbx_description
1 polymer ?
#
loop_
_entity_poly.entity_id
_entity_poly.type
_entity_poly.pdbx_seq_one_letter_code
_entity_poly.pdbx_strand_id
1 'polypeptide(L)' 'FWDDQLTSDEEDLICGCYEVWTGEVHFKSWWPRPISWKSSGFNCGYWSNDAEDWFQQRLNAIRHSSDSIQLLTNNQWRS' A
#
# COMPACT_ATOMS: atom_id res chain seq x y z
N PHE A 1 8.87 -22.25 -17.09
CA PHE A 1 8.22 -20.96 -16.79
C PHE A 1 7.88 -21.02 -15.32
N TRP A 2 8.62 -20.29 -14.49
CA TRP A 2 8.32 -20.20 -13.07
C TRP A 2 7.17 -19.20 -12.92
N ASP A 3 6.14 -19.59 -12.18
CA ASP A 3 4.99 -18.75 -11.89
C ASP A 3 5.33 -17.84 -10.71
N ASP A 4 6.20 -16.86 -10.96
CA ASP A 4 6.66 -15.89 -9.95
C ASP A 4 5.62 -14.76 -9.72
N GLN A 5 4.36 -14.97 -10.12
CA GLN A 5 3.30 -13.99 -9.93
C GLN A 5 2.62 -14.21 -8.59
N LEU A 6 2.60 -13.18 -7.77
CA LEU A 6 1.78 -13.17 -6.56
C LEU A 6 0.30 -13.27 -6.95
N THR A 7 -0.43 -14.11 -6.24
CA THR A 7 -1.89 -14.11 -6.29
C THR A 7 -2.43 -12.82 -5.66
N SER A 8 -3.67 -12.43 -5.99
CA SER A 8 -4.28 -11.23 -5.41
C SER A 8 -4.33 -11.28 -3.87
N ASP A 9 -4.54 -12.47 -3.31
CA ASP A 9 -4.62 -12.66 -1.87
C ASP A 9 -3.25 -12.48 -1.20
N GLU A 10 -2.17 -12.92 -1.84
CA GLU A 10 -0.80 -12.67 -1.37
C GLU A 10 -0.42 -11.20 -1.48
N GLU A 11 -0.79 -10.53 -2.57
CA GLU A 11 -0.61 -9.08 -2.71
C GLU A 11 -1.35 -8.33 -1.58
N ASP A 12 -2.59 -8.72 -1.29
CA ASP A 12 -3.41 -8.13 -0.23
C ASP A 12 -2.81 -8.36 1.16
N LEU A 13 -2.32 -9.59 1.42
CA LEU A 13 -1.63 -9.94 2.66
C LEU A 13 -0.37 -9.09 2.87
N ILE A 14 0.49 -9.00 1.85
CA ILE A 14 1.77 -8.26 1.92
C ILE A 14 1.51 -6.75 2.05
N CYS A 15 0.47 -6.22 1.38
CA CYS A 15 0.11 -4.81 1.47
C CYS A 15 -0.61 -4.45 2.79
N GLY A 16 -0.94 -5.45 3.63
CA GLY A 16 -1.72 -5.25 4.85
C GLY A 16 -3.11 -4.71 4.55
N CYS A 17 -3.81 -5.33 3.60
CA CYS A 17 -5.18 -4.99 3.23
C CYS A 17 -6.17 -5.58 4.23
N TYR A 18 -7.16 -4.78 4.62
CA TYR A 18 -8.24 -5.15 5.52
C TYR A 18 -9.59 -4.81 4.87
N GLU A 19 -10.54 -5.70 5.07
CA GLU A 19 -11.94 -5.44 4.82
C GLU A 19 -12.53 -4.69 6.02
N VAL A 20 -13.07 -3.50 5.77
CA VAL A 20 -13.66 -2.63 6.79
C VAL A 20 -15.14 -2.46 6.49
N TRP A 21 -15.99 -2.86 7.44
CA TRP A 21 -17.44 -2.72 7.33
C TRP A 21 -17.92 -1.45 8.05
N THR A 22 -18.43 -0.48 7.28
CA THR A 22 -19.05 0.74 7.81
C THR A 22 -20.44 0.97 7.19
N GLY A 23 -21.23 -0.10 7.07
CA GLY A 23 -22.49 -0.10 6.31
C GLY A 23 -22.32 -0.48 4.83
N GLU A 24 -21.10 -0.30 4.31
CA GLU A 24 -20.61 -0.84 3.05
C GLU A 24 -19.23 -1.47 3.27
N VAL A 25 -18.84 -2.37 2.37
CA VAL A 25 -17.51 -3.01 2.37
C VAL A 25 -16.49 -2.05 1.76
N HIS A 26 -15.47 -1.68 2.52
CA HIS A 26 -14.33 -0.93 2.03
C HIS A 26 -13.03 -1.69 2.23
N PHE A 27 -12.23 -1.81 1.17
CA PHE A 27 -10.86 -2.33 1.25
C PHE A 27 -9.89 -1.20 1.57
N LYS A 28 -9.18 -1.31 2.69
CA LYS A 28 -8.16 -0.34 3.11
C LYS A 28 -6.85 -1.04 3.42
N SER A 29 -5.72 -0.42 3.09
CA SER A 29 -4.40 -1.03 3.25
C SER A 29 -3.39 -0.10 3.91
N TRP A 30 -2.37 -0.70 4.54
CA TRP A 30 -1.24 0.04 5.11
C TRP A 30 -0.27 0.51 4.04
N TRP A 31 -0.12 -0.27 2.97
CA TRP A 31 0.73 -0.01 1.82
C TRP A 31 -0.09 0.03 0.53
N PRO A 32 0.33 0.82 -0.49
CA PRO A 32 -0.35 0.89 -1.77
C PRO A 32 -0.26 -0.47 -2.47
N ARG A 33 -1.41 -0.96 -2.94
CA ARG A 33 -1.46 -2.17 -3.77
C ARG A 33 -0.68 -1.95 -5.08
N PRO A 34 -0.23 -3.01 -5.76
CA PRO A 34 0.55 -2.90 -6.99
C PRO A 34 -0.11 -2.02 -8.07
N ILE A 35 -1.44 -2.05 -8.17
CA ILE A 35 -2.18 -1.20 -9.12
C ILE A 35 -2.11 0.30 -8.80
N SER A 36 -1.97 0.67 -7.52
CA SER A 36 -1.84 2.08 -7.08
C SER A 36 -0.38 2.52 -7.17
N TRP A 37 0.56 1.62 -6.86
CA TRP A 37 1.99 1.86 -7.04
C TRP A 37 2.35 2.09 -8.51
N LYS A 38 1.83 1.24 -9.42
CA LYS A 38 2.11 1.31 -10.86
C LYS A 38 1.73 2.65 -11.50
N SER A 39 0.69 3.30 -10.99
CA SER A 39 0.24 4.62 -11.45
C SER A 39 0.96 5.79 -10.76
N SER A 40 1.81 5.54 -9.78
CA SER A 40 2.55 6.57 -9.05
C SER A 40 3.85 6.99 -9.76
N GLY A 41 4.42 8.11 -9.34
CA GLY A 41 5.75 8.56 -9.79
C GLY A 41 6.91 7.66 -9.32
N PHE A 42 6.68 6.77 -8.35
CA PHE A 42 7.71 5.85 -7.83
C PHE A 42 7.90 4.60 -8.71
N ASN A 43 6.99 4.34 -9.65
CA ASN A 43 7.11 3.21 -10.58
C ASN A 43 8.11 3.51 -11.71
N CYS A 44 9.40 3.56 -11.37
CA CYS A 44 10.51 3.84 -12.30
C CYS A 44 11.28 2.59 -12.75
N GLY A 45 10.74 1.39 -12.50
CA GLY A 45 11.32 0.10 -12.89
C GLY A 45 12.31 -0.51 -11.89
N TYR A 46 12.61 0.19 -10.80
CA TYR A 46 13.41 -0.30 -9.68
C TYR A 46 12.98 0.40 -8.38
N TRP A 47 13.46 -0.10 -7.24
CA TRP A 47 13.27 0.55 -5.95
C TRP A 47 14.25 1.72 -5.80
N SER A 48 13.78 2.95 -6.00
CA SER A 48 14.60 4.16 -5.90
C SER A 48 14.85 4.57 -4.46
N ASN A 49 15.83 5.44 -4.23
CA ASN A 49 16.06 6.03 -2.91
C ASN A 49 14.82 6.79 -2.42
N ASP A 50 14.14 7.52 -3.32
CA ASP A 50 12.90 8.23 -2.96
C ASP A 50 11.78 7.27 -2.51
N ALA A 51 11.71 6.07 -3.12
CA ALA A 51 10.76 5.02 -2.71
C ALA A 51 11.09 4.48 -1.31
N GLU A 52 12.38 4.25 -1.02
CA GLU A 52 12.85 3.84 0.31
C GLU A 52 12.54 4.90 1.37
N ASP A 53 12.88 6.16 1.10
CA ASP A 53 12.64 7.27 2.01
C ASP A 53 11.14 7.42 2.33
N TRP A 54 10.29 7.34 1.31
CA TRP A 54 8.84 7.37 1.48
C TRP A 54 8.35 6.19 2.33
N PHE A 55 8.84 4.97 2.06
CA PHE A 55 8.45 3.77 2.81
C PHE A 55 8.84 3.88 4.29
N GLN A 56 10.08 4.28 4.57
CA GLN A 56 10.57 4.45 5.94
C GLN A 56 9.83 5.55 6.69
N GLN A 57 9.56 6.69 6.05
CA GLN A 57 8.77 7.78 6.65
C GLN A 57 7.38 7.30 7.06
N ARG A 58 6.69 6.58 6.16
CA ARG A 58 5.37 6.03 6.47
C ARG A 58 5.45 4.95 7.55
N LEU A 59 6.42 4.04 7.49
CA LEU A 59 6.62 2.99 8.49
C LEU A 59 6.83 3.60 9.89
N ASN A 60 7.66 4.63 9.97
CA ASN A 60 7.88 5.37 11.21
C ASN A 60 6.59 6.01 11.71
N ALA A 61 5.81 6.64 10.83
CA ALA A 61 4.56 7.28 11.21
C ALA A 61 3.50 6.26 11.71
N ILE A 62 3.45 5.06 11.12
CA ILE A 62 2.62 3.93 11.59
C ILE A 62 3.06 3.48 12.99
N ARG A 63 4.38 3.27 13.19
CA ARG A 63 4.93 2.74 14.46
C ARG A 63 4.84 3.70 15.63
N HIS A 64 4.96 4.99 15.37
CA HIS A 64 4.95 6.03 16.39
C HIS A 64 3.58 6.69 16.55
N SER A 65 2.52 6.04 16.04
CA SER A 65 1.11 6.39 16.24
C SER A 65 0.83 7.88 16.04
N SER A 66 1.30 8.44 14.93
CA SER A 66 0.81 9.77 14.55
C SER A 66 -0.69 9.63 14.30
N ASP A 67 -1.54 10.31 15.09
CA ASP A 67 -3.01 10.23 15.02
C ASP A 67 -3.59 10.49 13.60
N SER A 68 -2.77 11.08 12.72
CA SER A 68 -3.07 11.34 11.31
C SER A 68 -2.93 10.13 10.38
N ILE A 69 -2.26 9.05 10.78
CA ILE A 69 -1.98 7.91 9.90
C ILE A 69 -3.08 6.87 10.01
N GLN A 70 -3.76 6.63 8.89
CA GLN A 70 -4.85 5.69 8.78
C GLN A 70 -4.63 4.74 7.60
N LEU A 71 -5.34 3.61 7.65
CA LEU A 71 -5.52 2.73 6.51
C LEU A 71 -6.20 3.50 5.37
N LEU A 72 -5.66 3.39 4.16
CA LEU A 72 -6.14 4.14 3.00
C LEU A 72 -6.78 3.19 1.98
N THR A 73 -7.83 3.68 1.32
CA THR A 73 -8.43 3.01 0.16
C THR A 73 -7.56 3.19 -1.09
N ASN A 74 -7.79 2.37 -2.12
CA ASN A 74 -7.09 2.50 -3.41
C ASN A 74 -7.24 3.89 -4.06
N ASN A 75 -8.34 4.61 -3.82
CA ASN A 75 -8.52 5.96 -4.36
C ASN A 75 -7.71 6.99 -3.58
N GLN A 76 -7.61 6.85 -2.26
CA GLN A 76 -6.80 7.72 -1.40
C GLN A 76 -5.30 7.53 -1.62
N TRP A 77 -4.86 6.38 -2.13
CA TRP A 77 -3.48 6.15 -2.55
C TRP A 77 -3.11 6.85 -3.85
N ARG A 78 -4.10 7.20 -4.68
CA ARG A 78 -3.90 7.82 -6.00
C ARG A 78 -4.08 9.33 -6.01
N SER A 79 -4.75 9.87 -4.99
CA SER A 79 -4.97 11.30 -4.76
C SER A 79 -3.74 11.97 -4.19
#